data_AF-A0A932TBT7-F1
#
_entry.id   AF-A0A932TBT7-F1
#
_cell.length_a   1.000
_cell.length_b   1.000
_cell.length_c   1.000
_cell.angle_alpha   90.00
_cell.angle_beta   90.00
_cell.angle_gamma   90.00
#
_symmetry.space_group_name_H-M   'P 1'
#
loop_
_entity.id
_entity.type
_entity.pdbx_description
1 polymer ?
#
loop_
_entity_poly.entity_id
_entity_poly.type
_entity_poly.pdbx_seq_one_letter_code
_entity_poly.pdbx_strand_id
1 'polypeptide(L)'
;GGETFDKSGKLNVNTPNVLEALLFIDRLTPSMQPGADKANYGGNNVPFTQGKFAHHISSTSFAHALANSAPDLAPQIGAVPIPQGPRGKGNRGGYNGISYVSFTKLSKYKDRCEEFLKWFFGKEIHLRLFAGIDRGLLPMRNSVGKSADYQNYPHLQGIKMVITAGVQAQPIATLVGEDHGPNPISAQLIDAECHANMMRSIYLRQAGARQALDAGEACMRGVLQTYR
;
A
#
# COMPACT_ATOMS: atom_id res chain seq x y z
N GLY A 1 9.24 -3.10 10.95
CA GLY A 1 10.71 -2.95 10.96
C GLY A 1 11.46 -4.10 10.31
N GLY A 2 10.78 -5.05 9.66
CA GLY A 2 11.42 -5.89 8.65
C GLY A 2 11.57 -5.12 7.33
N GLU A 3 12.48 -5.56 6.48
CA GLU A 3 12.77 -5.00 5.16
C GLU A 3 13.00 -6.16 4.17
N THR A 4 12.74 -5.93 2.88
CA THR A 4 13.04 -6.92 1.83
C THR A 4 14.53 -6.86 1.46
N PHE A 5 15.11 -5.67 1.37
CA PHE A 5 16.54 -5.46 1.13
C PHE A 5 17.18 -4.57 2.19
N ASP A 6 18.43 -4.86 2.53
CA ASP A 6 19.25 -3.97 3.35
C ASP A 6 19.73 -2.75 2.55
N LYS A 7 20.39 -1.81 3.23
CA LYS A 7 20.95 -0.59 2.62
C LYS A 7 22.00 -0.86 1.53
N SER A 8 22.57 -2.06 1.48
CA SER A 8 23.52 -2.49 0.44
C SER A 8 22.83 -3.14 -0.77
N GLY A 9 21.50 -3.27 -0.74
CA GLY A 9 20.72 -3.93 -1.79
C GLY A 9 20.75 -5.46 -1.70
N LYS A 10 21.16 -6.04 -0.56
CA LYS A 10 21.13 -7.49 -0.35
C LYS A 10 19.80 -7.91 0.26
N LEU A 11 19.29 -9.07 -0.16
CA LEU A 11 18.05 -9.65 0.38
C LEU A 11 18.18 -9.80 1.91
N ASN A 12 17.21 -9.25 2.65
CA ASN A 12 17.21 -9.18 4.11
C ASN A 12 15.83 -9.53 4.72
N VAL A 13 15.12 -10.48 4.12
CA VAL A 13 13.77 -10.85 4.58
C VAL A 13 13.77 -11.79 5.79
N ASN A 14 14.75 -12.70 5.92
CA ASN A 14 14.80 -13.67 7.02
C ASN A 14 15.42 -13.06 8.27
N THR A 15 14.63 -12.20 8.93
CA THR A 15 15.03 -11.48 10.14
C THR A 15 14.05 -11.75 11.28
N PRO A 16 14.48 -11.56 12.55
CA PRO A 16 13.58 -11.65 13.69
C PRO A 16 12.34 -10.76 13.58
N ASN A 17 12.48 -9.57 12.98
CA ASN A 17 11.36 -8.63 12.80
C ASN A 17 10.30 -9.15 11.82
N VAL A 18 10.71 -9.79 10.72
CA VAL A 18 9.77 -10.39 9.77
C VAL A 18 9.12 -11.63 10.38
N LEU A 19 9.89 -12.46 11.10
CA LEU A 19 9.34 -13.60 11.82
C LEU A 19 8.29 -13.17 12.86
N GLU A 20 8.55 -12.09 13.63
CA GLU A 20 7.58 -11.56 14.59
C GLU A 20 6.28 -11.08 13.91
N ALA A 21 6.39 -10.47 12.72
CA ALA A 21 5.23 -10.08 11.93
C ALA A 21 4.43 -11.30 11.46
N LEU A 22 5.09 -12.34 10.95
CA LEU A 22 4.42 -13.59 10.54
C LEU A 22 3.76 -14.32 11.71
N LEU A 23 4.40 -14.34 12.88
CA LEU A 23 3.81 -14.86 14.12
C LEU A 23 2.59 -14.05 14.57
N PHE A 24 2.56 -12.74 14.31
CA PHE A 24 1.38 -11.93 14.57
C PHE A 24 0.24 -12.26 13.59
N ILE A 25 0.54 -12.43 12.31
CA ILE A 25 -0.44 -12.91 11.31
C ILE A 25 -1.01 -14.28 11.69
N ASP A 26 -0.16 -15.21 12.14
CA ASP A 26 -0.60 -16.53 12.61
C ASP A 26 -1.61 -16.44 13.76
N ARG A 27 -1.35 -15.56 14.74
CA ARG A 27 -2.28 -15.28 15.84
C ARG A 27 -3.60 -14.64 15.39
N LEU A 28 -3.59 -13.84 14.32
CA LEU A 28 -4.79 -13.19 13.77
C LEU A 28 -5.60 -14.12 12.87
N THR A 29 -4.99 -15.18 12.33
CA THR A 29 -5.63 -16.10 11.38
C THR A 29 -7.00 -16.62 11.84
N PRO A 30 -7.22 -17.02 13.12
CA PRO A 30 -8.54 -17.44 13.60
C PRO A 30 -9.63 -16.36 13.56
N SER A 31 -9.25 -15.08 13.51
CA SER A 31 -10.16 -13.93 13.45
C SER A 31 -10.37 -13.42 12.03
N MET A 32 -9.69 -14.01 11.03
CA MET A 32 -9.88 -13.65 9.63
C MET A 32 -11.15 -14.30 9.08
N GLN A 33 -11.78 -13.64 8.12
CA GLN A 33 -12.97 -14.15 7.45
C GLN A 33 -12.68 -15.42 6.64
N PRO A 34 -13.67 -16.31 6.44
CA PRO A 34 -13.55 -17.40 5.47
C PRO A 34 -13.20 -16.88 4.08
N GLY A 35 -12.23 -17.55 3.43
CA GLY A 35 -11.73 -17.17 2.11
C GLY A 35 -10.79 -15.96 2.06
N ALA A 36 -10.26 -15.51 3.21
CA ALA A 36 -9.31 -14.39 3.26
C ALA A 36 -8.05 -14.62 2.39
N ASP A 37 -7.65 -15.87 2.13
CA ASP A 37 -6.54 -16.22 1.24
C ASP A 37 -6.78 -15.87 -0.23
N LYS A 38 -8.04 -15.69 -0.63
CA LYS A 38 -8.45 -15.35 -2.00
C LYS A 38 -9.01 -13.94 -2.09
N ALA A 39 -9.05 -13.22 -0.96
CA ALA A 39 -9.61 -11.89 -0.93
C ALA A 39 -8.71 -10.93 -1.71
N ASN A 40 -9.29 -10.23 -2.68
CA ASN A 40 -8.64 -9.13 -3.36
C ASN A 40 -9.12 -7.79 -2.79
N TYR A 41 -8.56 -6.70 -3.29
CA TYR A 41 -8.88 -5.34 -2.82
C TYR A 41 -10.39 -5.05 -2.81
N GLY A 42 -11.11 -5.40 -3.87
CA GLY A 42 -12.57 -5.22 -3.93
C GLY A 42 -13.34 -6.15 -2.99
N GLY A 43 -12.86 -7.39 -2.82
CA GLY A 43 -13.47 -8.42 -1.97
C GLY A 43 -13.45 -8.10 -0.48
N ASN A 44 -12.51 -7.26 -0.01
CA ASN A 44 -12.47 -6.81 1.39
C ASN A 44 -13.28 -5.53 1.65
N ASN A 45 -13.43 -4.67 0.63
CA ASN A 45 -14.20 -3.42 0.75
C ASN A 45 -15.69 -3.69 1.03
N VAL A 46 -16.29 -4.64 0.31
CA VAL A 46 -17.73 -4.92 0.37
C VAL A 46 -18.19 -5.42 1.75
N PRO A 47 -17.55 -6.42 2.38
CA PRO A 47 -17.97 -6.84 3.72
C PRO A 47 -17.83 -5.73 4.77
N PHE A 48 -16.81 -4.87 4.68
CA PHE A 48 -16.66 -3.74 5.59
C PHE A 48 -17.79 -2.72 5.41
N THR A 49 -18.12 -2.33 4.17
CA THR A 49 -19.25 -1.40 3.92
C THR A 49 -20.61 -1.99 4.30
N GLN A 50 -20.72 -3.32 4.39
CA GLN A 50 -21.89 -4.03 4.91
C GLN A 50 -21.89 -4.20 6.44
N GLY A 51 -20.92 -3.63 7.16
CA GLY A 51 -20.81 -3.74 8.62
C GLY A 51 -20.41 -5.13 9.13
N LYS A 52 -19.87 -6.00 8.27
CA LYS A 52 -19.47 -7.36 8.64
C LYS A 52 -18.07 -7.42 9.26
N PHE A 53 -17.23 -6.42 8.99
CA PHE A 53 -15.88 -6.32 9.53
C PHE A 53 -15.77 -5.14 10.49
N ALA A 54 -15.22 -5.39 11.68
CA ALA A 54 -14.92 -4.33 12.65
C ALA A 54 -13.67 -3.53 12.26
N HIS A 55 -12.70 -4.17 11.61
CA HIS A 55 -11.45 -3.56 11.17
C HIS A 55 -11.17 -3.92 9.71
N HIS A 56 -10.54 -3.01 8.98
CA HIS A 56 -10.18 -3.20 7.59
C HIS A 56 -8.91 -2.41 7.27
N ILE A 57 -7.93 -3.10 6.67
CA ILE A 57 -6.72 -2.49 6.13
C ILE A 57 -6.97 -2.25 4.64
N SER A 58 -6.96 -0.99 4.21
CA SER A 58 -7.21 -0.62 2.82
C SER A 58 -6.36 0.57 2.39
N SER A 59 -6.42 0.90 1.10
CA SER A 59 -5.84 2.13 0.57
C SER A 59 -6.78 3.30 0.84
N THR A 60 -6.24 4.53 0.79
CA THR A 60 -7.06 5.73 0.89
C THR A 60 -8.12 5.80 -0.20
N SER A 61 -7.94 5.12 -1.33
CA SER A 61 -8.96 5.01 -2.39
C SER A 61 -10.28 4.39 -1.91
N PHE A 62 -10.26 3.64 -0.80
CA PHE A 62 -11.48 3.15 -0.14
C PHE A 62 -12.44 4.26 0.29
N ALA A 63 -11.94 5.48 0.53
CA ALA A 63 -12.78 6.63 0.84
C ALA A 63 -13.86 6.89 -0.23
N HIS A 64 -13.56 6.63 -1.50
CA HIS A 64 -14.54 6.73 -2.57
C HIS A 64 -15.68 5.71 -2.39
N ALA A 65 -15.34 4.45 -2.12
CA ALA A 65 -16.33 3.39 -1.90
C ALA A 65 -17.21 3.68 -0.68
N LEU A 66 -16.62 4.18 0.41
CA LEU A 66 -17.36 4.59 1.60
C LEU A 66 -18.35 5.71 1.29
N ALA A 67 -17.92 6.77 0.61
CA ALA A 67 -18.77 7.91 0.30
C ALA A 67 -19.95 7.56 -0.63
N ASN A 68 -19.77 6.60 -1.53
CA ASN A 68 -20.76 6.26 -2.56
C ASN A 68 -21.63 5.06 -2.20
N SER A 69 -21.10 4.07 -1.49
CA SER A 69 -21.79 2.81 -1.21
C SER A 69 -22.23 2.66 0.24
N ALA A 70 -21.67 3.44 1.17
CA ALA A 70 -22.05 3.41 2.58
C ALA A 70 -21.90 4.80 3.26
N PRO A 71 -22.58 5.85 2.74
CA PRO A 71 -22.46 7.20 3.29
C PRO A 71 -22.88 7.30 4.76
N ASP A 72 -23.84 6.48 5.19
CA ASP A 72 -24.32 6.44 6.58
C ASP A 72 -23.31 5.78 7.54
N LEU A 73 -22.44 4.92 7.00
CA LEU A 73 -21.34 4.30 7.76
C LEU A 73 -20.16 5.27 7.91
N ALA A 74 -19.95 6.17 6.94
CA ALA A 74 -18.83 7.11 6.94
C ALA A 74 -18.63 7.90 8.24
N PRO A 75 -19.66 8.51 8.86
CA PRO A 75 -19.49 9.23 10.13
C PRO A 75 -19.24 8.33 11.34
N GLN A 76 -19.43 7.01 11.21
CA GLN A 76 -19.29 6.04 12.29
C GLN A 76 -17.91 5.36 12.32
N ILE A 77 -17.07 5.62 11.33
CA ILE A 77 -15.74 4.98 11.23
C ILE A 77 -14.61 5.93 11.60
N GLY A 78 -13.60 5.38 12.25
CA GLY A 78 -12.28 6.00 12.38
C GLY A 78 -11.34 5.51 11.29
N ALA A 79 -10.36 6.34 10.94
CA ALA A 79 -9.23 5.93 10.12
C ALA A 79 -7.93 6.37 10.79
N VAL A 80 -6.96 5.45 10.85
CA VAL A 80 -5.65 5.68 11.47
C VAL A 80 -4.56 5.08 10.59
N PRO A 81 -3.32 5.60 10.64
CA PRO A 81 -2.18 4.93 10.01
C PRO A 81 -2.05 3.48 10.46
N ILE A 82 -1.59 2.59 9.57
CA ILE A 82 -1.28 1.21 9.95
C ILE A 82 -0.26 1.24 11.09
N PRO A 83 -0.53 0.57 12.23
CA PRO A 83 0.38 0.57 13.37
C PRO A 83 1.76 0.02 13.02
N GLN A 84 2.79 0.63 13.61
CA GLN A 84 4.18 0.26 13.38
C GLN A 84 4.52 -1.06 14.09
N GLY A 85 4.33 -2.18 13.41
CA GLY A 85 4.77 -3.51 13.85
C GLY A 85 4.23 -3.97 15.22
N PRO A 86 4.60 -5.19 15.64
CA PRO A 86 4.29 -5.67 16.98
C PRO A 86 4.90 -4.73 18.04
N ARG A 87 4.12 -4.40 19.08
CA ARG A 87 4.52 -3.49 20.18
C ARG A 87 4.75 -2.03 19.79
N GLY A 88 4.32 -1.58 18.61
CA GLY A 88 4.49 -0.19 18.18
C GLY A 88 5.95 0.17 17.86
N LYS A 89 6.79 -0.83 17.58
CA LYS A 89 8.21 -0.66 17.26
C LYS A 89 8.41 -0.77 15.76
N GLY A 90 8.87 0.30 15.13
CA GLY A 90 9.27 0.27 13.72
C GLY A 90 9.54 1.64 13.15
N ASN A 91 10.11 1.66 11.95
CA ASN A 91 10.32 2.87 11.14
C ASN A 91 9.63 2.75 9.77
N ARG A 92 8.76 1.76 9.61
CA ARG A 92 8.02 1.45 8.38
C ARG A 92 6.52 1.44 8.66
N GLY A 93 5.74 1.96 7.73
CA GLY A 93 4.28 2.04 7.79
C GLY A 93 3.61 1.21 6.71
N GLY A 94 2.52 1.74 6.16
CA GLY A 94 1.71 1.04 5.15
C GLY A 94 2.38 0.89 3.79
N TYR A 95 1.68 0.21 2.90
CA TYR A 95 2.10 0.04 1.51
C TYR A 95 1.93 1.35 0.73
N ASN A 96 2.99 1.78 0.02
CA ASN A 96 2.95 2.99 -0.80
C ASN A 96 2.57 2.67 -2.25
N GLY A 97 1.27 2.63 -2.57
CA GLY A 97 0.82 2.47 -3.95
C GLY A 97 1.03 3.75 -4.77
N ILE A 98 1.79 3.66 -5.86
CA ILE A 98 2.07 4.79 -6.76
C ILE A 98 1.79 4.44 -8.21
N SER A 99 1.24 5.41 -8.93
CA SER A 99 1.05 5.36 -10.38
C SER A 99 2.00 6.34 -11.04
N TYR A 100 2.61 5.91 -12.15
CA TYR A 100 3.59 6.71 -12.88
C TYR A 100 3.06 7.09 -14.26
N VAL A 101 3.43 8.30 -14.70
CA VAL A 101 3.35 8.68 -16.11
C VAL A 101 4.76 8.64 -16.66
N SER A 102 5.01 7.75 -17.63
CA SER A 102 6.33 7.53 -18.22
C SER A 102 6.24 7.58 -19.73
N PHE A 103 7.29 8.08 -20.37
CA PHE A 103 7.45 8.06 -21.82
C PHE A 103 8.63 7.17 -22.19
N THR A 104 8.48 6.40 -23.26
CA THR A 104 9.57 5.57 -23.78
C THR A 104 10.76 6.44 -24.22
N LYS A 105 11.98 5.98 -23.93
CA LYS A 105 13.21 6.63 -24.40
C LYS A 105 13.30 6.73 -25.93
N LEU A 106 12.53 5.88 -26.63
CA LEU A 106 12.46 5.83 -28.09
C LEU A 106 11.53 6.90 -28.69
N SER A 107 10.84 7.69 -27.85
CA SER A 107 9.96 8.75 -28.34
C SER A 107 10.76 9.76 -29.18
N LYS A 108 10.22 10.08 -30.35
CA LYS A 108 10.73 11.15 -31.22
C LYS A 108 10.34 12.55 -30.71
N TYR A 109 9.41 12.63 -29.75
CA TYR A 109 8.82 13.88 -29.26
C TYR A 109 9.25 14.18 -27.81
N LYS A 110 10.55 14.04 -27.49
CA LYS A 110 11.06 14.16 -26.12
C LYS A 110 10.69 15.50 -25.47
N ASP A 111 10.85 16.60 -26.20
CA ASP A 111 10.56 17.95 -25.69
C ASP A 111 9.06 18.12 -25.37
N ARG A 112 8.17 17.58 -26.21
CA ARG A 112 6.71 17.59 -25.96
C ARG A 112 6.32 16.73 -24.77
N CYS A 113 6.99 15.59 -24.58
CA CYS A 113 6.81 14.76 -23.39
C CYS A 113 7.19 15.53 -22.11
N GLU A 114 8.30 16.27 -22.13
CA GLU A 114 8.71 17.11 -21.00
C GLU A 114 7.73 18.26 -20.73
N GLU A 115 7.32 18.98 -21.77
CA GLU A 115 6.29 20.03 -21.68
C GLU A 115 4.98 19.48 -21.07
N PHE A 116 4.55 18.31 -21.53
CA PHE A 116 3.37 17.63 -20.98
C PHE A 116 3.53 17.32 -19.50
N LEU A 117 4.67 16.76 -19.06
CA LEU A 117 4.89 16.47 -17.63
C LEU A 117 4.86 17.74 -16.79
N LYS A 118 5.48 18.83 -17.25
CA LYS A 118 5.45 20.13 -16.55
C LYS A 118 4.03 20.68 -16.42
N TRP A 119 3.24 20.58 -17.49
CA TRP A 119 1.84 20.97 -17.49
C TRP A 119 1.00 20.08 -16.57
N PHE A 120 1.08 18.77 -16.72
CA PHE A 120 0.29 17.78 -15.99
C PHE A 120 0.54 17.83 -14.48
N PHE A 121 1.80 17.98 -14.06
CA PHE A 121 2.18 18.13 -12.65
C PHE A 121 2.18 19.59 -12.13
N GLY A 122 1.79 20.54 -12.97
CA GLY A 122 1.57 21.93 -12.60
C GLY A 122 0.47 22.05 -11.53
N LYS A 123 0.63 22.96 -10.57
CA LYS A 123 -0.25 23.07 -9.37
C LYS A 123 -1.74 23.10 -9.74
N GLU A 124 -2.11 23.90 -10.73
CA GLU A 124 -3.50 24.09 -11.14
C GLU A 124 -4.11 22.83 -11.74
N ILE A 125 -3.44 22.20 -12.71
CA ILE A 125 -3.89 20.94 -13.33
C ILE A 125 -3.97 19.84 -12.28
N HIS A 126 -2.98 19.77 -11.39
CA HIS A 126 -2.94 18.80 -10.32
C HIS A 126 -4.11 18.99 -9.34
N LEU A 127 -4.43 20.24 -8.94
CA LEU A 127 -5.59 20.51 -8.09
C LEU A 127 -6.90 20.12 -8.79
N ARG A 128 -7.06 20.47 -10.07
CA ARG A 128 -8.26 20.10 -10.86
C ARG A 128 -8.41 18.58 -10.99
N LEU A 129 -7.31 17.86 -11.23
CA LEU A 129 -7.31 16.40 -11.26
C LEU A 129 -7.81 15.85 -9.93
N PHE A 130 -7.22 16.27 -8.81
CA PHE A 130 -7.61 15.79 -7.48
C PHE A 130 -8.97 16.31 -6.99
N ALA A 131 -9.53 17.34 -7.62
CA ALA A 131 -10.90 17.76 -7.42
C ALA A 131 -11.91 16.81 -8.10
N GLY A 132 -11.50 16.15 -9.19
CA GLY A 132 -12.39 15.39 -10.08
C GLY A 132 -12.19 13.87 -10.10
N ILE A 133 -11.03 13.36 -9.67
CA ILE A 133 -10.81 11.91 -9.55
C ILE A 133 -11.46 11.34 -8.29
N ASP A 134 -11.49 10.01 -8.21
CA ASP A 134 -12.00 9.29 -7.05
C ASP A 134 -11.44 9.83 -5.73
N ARG A 135 -12.38 10.10 -4.81
CA ARG A 135 -12.26 10.88 -3.56
C ARG A 135 -11.22 10.37 -2.54
N GLY A 136 -10.41 9.39 -2.90
CA GLY A 136 -9.46 8.73 -2.01
C GLY A 136 -8.03 8.66 -2.52
N LEU A 137 -7.73 9.11 -3.75
CA LEU A 137 -6.34 9.23 -4.18
C LEU A 137 -5.69 10.44 -3.51
N LEU A 138 -4.46 10.25 -3.00
CA LEU A 138 -3.70 11.33 -2.38
C LEU A 138 -2.90 12.11 -3.46
N PRO A 139 -2.85 13.45 -3.40
CA PRO A 139 -1.99 14.23 -4.26
C PRO A 139 -0.52 13.81 -4.11
N MET A 140 0.16 13.55 -5.23
CA MET A 140 1.58 13.16 -5.21
C MET A 140 2.47 14.28 -4.67
N ARG A 141 2.06 15.53 -4.85
CA ARG A 141 2.80 16.70 -4.36
C ARG A 141 2.35 17.04 -2.94
N ASN A 142 3.26 16.95 -1.98
CA ASN A 142 3.04 17.37 -0.60
C ASN A 142 2.49 18.80 -0.48
N SER A 143 2.94 19.71 -1.34
CA SER A 143 2.46 21.10 -1.37
C SER A 143 0.98 21.23 -1.78
N VAL A 144 0.47 20.29 -2.58
CA VAL A 144 -0.94 20.21 -2.97
C VAL A 144 -1.74 19.50 -1.88
N GLY A 145 -1.26 18.34 -1.40
CA GLY A 145 -1.93 17.59 -0.34
C GLY A 145 -2.10 18.38 0.97
N LYS A 146 -1.19 19.31 1.26
CA LYS A 146 -1.25 20.18 2.46
C LYS A 146 -1.91 21.55 2.22
N SER A 147 -2.32 21.89 0.99
CA SER A 147 -2.91 23.20 0.72
C SER A 147 -4.34 23.30 1.25
N ALA A 148 -4.75 24.51 1.66
CA ALA A 148 -6.14 24.78 2.02
C ALA A 148 -7.10 24.50 0.86
N ASP A 149 -6.68 24.83 -0.38
CA ASP A 149 -7.46 24.58 -1.61
C ASP A 149 -7.90 23.12 -1.73
N TYR A 150 -6.99 22.17 -1.46
CA TYR A 150 -7.30 20.75 -1.51
C TYR A 150 -8.05 20.29 -0.26
N GLN A 151 -7.57 20.66 0.93
CA GLN A 151 -8.13 20.21 2.22
C GLN A 151 -9.57 20.67 2.49
N ASN A 152 -10.05 21.66 1.73
CA ASN A 152 -11.40 22.21 1.83
C ASN A 152 -12.33 21.77 0.69
N TYR A 153 -11.90 20.87 -0.21
CA TYR A 153 -12.78 20.42 -1.29
C TYR A 153 -14.05 19.74 -0.74
N PRO A 154 -15.24 20.07 -1.27
CA PRO A 154 -16.50 19.50 -0.79
C PRO A 154 -16.56 17.98 -0.87
N HIS A 155 -15.94 17.36 -1.87
CA HIS A 155 -15.96 15.91 -2.03
C HIS A 155 -15.15 15.16 -0.96
N LEU A 156 -14.29 15.86 -0.21
CA LEU A 156 -13.54 15.29 0.93
C LEU A 156 -14.35 15.34 2.24
N GLN A 157 -15.48 16.06 2.26
CA GLN A 157 -16.35 16.11 3.43
C GLN A 157 -16.89 14.71 3.73
N GLY A 158 -16.91 14.33 5.01
CA GLY A 158 -17.32 13.00 5.46
C GLY A 158 -16.27 11.89 5.29
N ILE A 159 -15.18 12.14 4.57
CA ILE A 159 -14.09 11.15 4.37
C ILE A 159 -12.69 11.67 4.75
N LYS A 160 -12.63 12.89 5.30
CA LYS A 160 -11.38 13.56 5.67
C LYS A 160 -10.52 12.76 6.63
N MET A 161 -11.13 11.90 7.47
CA MET A 161 -10.38 11.01 8.37
C MET A 161 -9.46 10.05 7.60
N VAL A 162 -9.94 9.46 6.49
CA VAL A 162 -9.17 8.52 5.67
C VAL A 162 -8.00 9.24 4.99
N ILE A 163 -8.26 10.42 4.43
CA ILE A 163 -7.23 11.25 3.80
C ILE A 163 -6.17 11.68 4.81
N THR A 164 -6.59 12.12 5.99
CA THR A 164 -5.67 12.54 7.06
C THR A 164 -4.78 11.39 7.50
N ALA A 165 -5.34 10.21 7.73
CA ALA A 165 -4.58 9.01 8.09
C ALA A 165 -3.58 8.62 6.99
N GLY A 166 -3.98 8.70 5.72
CA GLY A 166 -3.09 8.44 4.58
C GLY A 166 -1.92 9.42 4.50
N VAL A 167 -2.17 10.72 4.63
CA VAL A 167 -1.12 11.75 4.64
C VAL A 167 -0.16 11.55 5.82
N GLN A 168 -0.65 11.13 6.98
CA GLN A 168 0.19 10.80 8.14
C GLN A 168 1.04 9.54 7.91
N ALA A 169 0.53 8.54 7.19
CA ALA A 169 1.25 7.30 6.90
C ALA A 169 2.33 7.46 5.81
N GLN A 170 2.14 8.39 4.87
CA GLN A 170 2.99 8.58 3.69
C GLN A 170 4.51 8.66 3.97
N PRO A 171 5.01 9.38 5.00
CA PRO A 171 6.46 9.55 5.20
C PRO A 171 7.22 8.27 5.52
N ILE A 172 6.54 7.23 5.99
CA ILE A 172 7.13 5.95 6.39
C ILE A 172 6.61 4.77 5.55
N ALA A 173 5.77 5.04 4.55
CA ALA A 173 5.20 4.03 3.68
C ALA A 173 6.22 3.60 2.62
N THR A 174 6.28 2.31 2.31
CA THR A 174 7.22 1.78 1.30
C THR A 174 6.55 0.80 0.35
N LEU A 175 7.15 0.65 -0.83
CA LEU A 175 6.85 -0.46 -1.73
C LEU A 175 7.69 -1.67 -1.33
N VAL A 176 7.16 -2.87 -1.61
CA VAL A 176 7.89 -4.12 -1.44
C VAL A 176 9.18 -4.05 -2.27
N GLY A 177 10.32 -4.32 -1.65
CA GLY A 177 11.62 -4.28 -2.33
C GLY A 177 12.25 -2.89 -2.50
N GLU A 178 11.50 -1.81 -2.26
CA GLU A 178 11.99 -0.42 -2.35
C GLU A 178 12.25 0.20 -0.97
N ASP A 179 12.71 -0.63 -0.03
CA ASP A 179 12.88 -0.22 1.35
C ASP A 179 13.80 0.99 1.53
N HIS A 180 14.81 1.14 0.67
CA HIS A 180 15.77 2.25 0.73
C HIS A 180 15.78 3.07 -0.56
N GLY A 181 14.68 3.05 -1.32
CA GLY A 181 14.51 3.75 -2.59
C GLY A 181 14.23 2.82 -3.76
N PRO A 182 14.10 3.38 -4.99
CA PRO A 182 13.76 2.61 -6.18
C PRO A 182 14.71 1.45 -6.41
N ASN A 183 14.15 0.28 -6.72
CA ASN A 183 14.91 -0.94 -6.93
C ASN A 183 14.35 -1.69 -8.15
N PRO A 184 15.17 -1.90 -9.21
CA PRO A 184 14.70 -2.44 -10.48
C PRO A 184 14.19 -3.88 -10.40
N ILE A 185 14.47 -4.60 -9.31
CA ILE A 185 14.01 -5.99 -9.12
C ILE A 185 12.75 -6.12 -8.25
N SER A 186 12.27 -5.01 -7.67
CA SER A 186 11.12 -5.01 -6.76
C SER A 186 9.86 -5.54 -7.41
N ALA A 187 9.58 -5.13 -8.65
CA ALA A 187 8.39 -5.56 -9.38
C ALA A 187 8.35 -7.08 -9.56
N GLN A 188 9.49 -7.69 -9.84
CA GLN A 188 9.62 -9.13 -10.06
C GLN A 188 9.36 -9.91 -8.77
N LEU A 189 9.72 -9.37 -7.60
CA LEU A 189 9.41 -9.99 -6.32
C LEU A 189 7.91 -9.87 -5.96
N ILE A 190 7.27 -8.78 -6.38
CA ILE A 190 5.81 -8.60 -6.24
C ILE A 190 5.09 -9.60 -7.14
N ASP A 191 5.47 -9.69 -8.41
CA ASP A 191 4.86 -10.57 -9.41
C ASP A 191 5.04 -12.06 -9.10
N ALA A 192 6.15 -12.42 -8.44
CA ALA A 192 6.40 -13.79 -7.97
C ALA A 192 5.53 -14.19 -6.75
N GLU A 193 4.74 -13.25 -6.21
CA GLU A 193 3.85 -13.46 -5.05
C GLU A 193 4.55 -14.03 -3.81
N CYS A 194 5.89 -13.92 -3.68
CA CYS A 194 6.63 -14.55 -2.59
C CYS A 194 6.11 -14.11 -1.22
N HIS A 195 5.80 -12.82 -1.04
CA HIS A 195 5.24 -12.29 0.20
C HIS A 195 3.82 -12.78 0.47
N ALA A 196 2.96 -12.80 -0.56
CA ALA A 196 1.58 -13.25 -0.42
C ALA A 196 1.52 -14.73 -0.06
N ASN A 197 2.39 -15.55 -0.67
CA ASN A 197 2.47 -16.97 -0.41
C ASN A 197 2.93 -17.30 1.01
N MET A 198 3.81 -16.50 1.63
CA MET A 198 4.15 -16.65 3.06
C MET A 198 2.90 -16.52 3.95
N MET A 199 2.10 -15.47 3.72
CA MET A 199 0.89 -15.22 4.52
C MET A 199 -0.19 -16.26 4.24
N ARG A 200 -0.35 -16.64 2.96
CA ARG A 200 -1.31 -17.64 2.51
C ARG A 200 -1.04 -19.01 3.12
N SER A 201 0.21 -19.47 3.16
CA SER A 201 0.55 -20.77 3.75
C SER A 201 0.26 -20.83 5.25
N ILE A 202 0.43 -19.70 5.95
CA ILE A 202 0.09 -19.59 7.38
C ILE A 202 -1.43 -19.64 7.55
N TYR A 203 -2.18 -18.84 6.78
CA TYR A 203 -3.64 -18.79 6.87
C TYR A 203 -4.27 -20.16 6.58
N LEU A 204 -3.80 -20.85 5.53
CA LEU A 204 -4.27 -22.18 5.14
C LEU A 204 -3.76 -23.31 6.05
N ARG A 205 -3.02 -23.00 7.11
CA ARG A 205 -2.42 -23.97 8.05
C ARG A 205 -1.49 -24.98 7.36
N GLN A 206 -0.88 -24.59 6.24
CA GLN A 206 0.06 -25.41 5.47
C GLN A 206 1.49 -25.29 6.00
N ALA A 207 1.83 -24.18 6.66
CA ALA A 207 3.14 -23.93 7.23
C ALA A 207 3.04 -23.08 8.50
N GLY A 208 3.93 -23.34 9.46
CA GLY A 208 4.15 -22.40 10.57
C GLY A 208 4.92 -21.16 10.12
N ALA A 209 4.92 -20.10 10.93
CA ALA A 209 5.55 -18.82 10.59
C ALA A 209 7.03 -18.94 10.14
N ARG A 210 7.82 -19.80 10.80
CA ARG A 210 9.23 -20.02 10.42
C ARG A 210 9.37 -20.71 9.07
N GLN A 211 8.60 -21.75 8.82
CA GLN A 211 8.62 -22.48 7.53
C GLN A 211 8.17 -21.57 6.39
N ALA A 212 7.12 -20.77 6.61
CA ALA A 212 6.67 -19.77 5.65
C ALA A 212 7.77 -18.75 5.33
N LEU A 213 8.48 -18.25 6.35
CA LEU A 213 9.59 -17.32 6.17
C LEU A 213 10.73 -17.92 5.34
N ASP A 214 11.17 -19.12 5.67
CA ASP A 214 12.26 -19.80 4.95
C ASP A 214 11.86 -20.08 3.48
N ALA A 215 10.60 -20.46 3.23
CA ALA A 215 10.08 -20.65 1.87
C ALA A 215 9.97 -19.34 1.09
N GLY A 216 9.52 -18.26 1.74
CA GLY A 216 9.46 -16.93 1.14
C GLY A 216 10.84 -16.39 0.77
N GLU A 217 11.83 -16.57 1.65
CA GLU A 217 13.22 -16.23 1.34
C GLU A 217 13.75 -17.05 0.15
N ALA A 218 13.52 -18.36 0.13
CA ALA A 218 13.93 -19.22 -0.98
C ALA A 218 13.30 -18.79 -2.31
N CYS A 219 12.00 -18.45 -2.31
CA CYS A 219 11.30 -17.88 -3.46
C CYS A 219 11.99 -16.60 -3.97
N MET A 220 12.25 -15.64 -3.07
CA MET A 220 12.91 -14.38 -3.44
C MET A 220 14.33 -14.62 -3.95
N ARG A 221 15.10 -15.53 -3.35
CA ARG A 221 16.43 -15.91 -3.85
C ARG A 221 16.36 -16.50 -5.26
N GLY A 222 15.37 -17.34 -5.53
CA GLY A 222 15.12 -17.89 -6.87
C GLY A 222 14.84 -16.79 -7.90
N VAL A 223 13.98 -15.83 -7.57
CA VAL A 223 13.74 -14.66 -8.44
C VAL A 223 15.04 -13.91 -8.68
N LEU A 224 15.80 -13.58 -7.63
CA LEU A 224 17.06 -12.84 -7.77
C LEU A 224 18.12 -13.56 -8.62
N GLN A 225 18.11 -14.89 -8.67
CA GLN A 225 19.02 -15.66 -9.54
C GLN A 225 18.67 -15.51 -11.02
N THR A 226 17.40 -15.32 -11.36
CA THR A 226 16.94 -15.17 -12.76
C THR A 226 17.34 -13.82 -13.37
N TYR A 227 17.57 -12.80 -12.54
CA TYR A 227 17.82 -11.41 -12.99
C TYR A 227 19.22 -10.89 -12.65
N ARG A 228 20.14 -11.78 -12.23
CA ARG A 228 21.58 -11.51 -12.11
C ARG A 228 22.28 -11.90 -13.40
#